data_AF-G7VBJ4-F1
#
_entry.id   AF-G7VBJ4-F1
#
_cell.length_a   1.000
_cell.length_b   1.000
_cell.length_c   1.000
_cell.angle_alpha   90.00
_cell.angle_beta   90.00
_cell.angle_gamma   90.00
#
_symmetry.space_group_name_H-M   'P 1'
#
loop_
_entity.id
_entity.type
_entity.pdbx_description
1 polymer ?
#
loop_
_entity_poly.entity_id
_entity_poly.type
_entity_poly.pdbx_seq_one_letter_code
_entity_poly.pdbx_strand_id
1 'polypeptide(L)'
;MIKELQRAVAVDLIRLVIAYYEKRFREGVSARKLAKLLFLAIYTTDEGTRLLDLPRVRLPEDFVIYRKGPSIRIGFLLGGASEIGKHGVVKTGRKYYIKGVDQVLKETSASLKGRGLGELADYVLKIVDKFGQLSERELESYTLDLLGLRDEVAKALVFNMSLEAYLEGLKRLRKVQESGEYVDEEELYPDLFK
;
A
#
# COMPACT_ATOMS: atom_id res chain seq x y z
N MET A 1 -11.12 -16.02 12.18
CA MET A 1 -9.99 -15.67 13.06
C MET A 1 -8.87 -14.89 12.36
N ILE A 2 -8.00 -15.48 11.51
CA ILE A 2 -6.86 -14.76 10.90
C ILE A 2 -7.31 -13.62 9.97
N LYS A 3 -8.27 -13.87 9.07
CA LYS A 3 -8.79 -12.85 8.14
C LYS A 3 -9.48 -11.68 8.87
N GLU A 4 -10.16 -11.96 9.98
CA GLU A 4 -10.82 -10.94 10.80
C GLU A 4 -9.80 -10.06 11.53
N LEU A 5 -8.72 -10.67 12.05
CA LEU A 5 -7.62 -9.94 12.67
C LEU A 5 -6.90 -9.04 11.65
N GLN A 6 -6.61 -9.56 10.45
CA GLN A 6 -6.03 -8.78 9.35
C GLN A 6 -6.95 -7.63 8.92
N ARG A 7 -8.27 -7.85 8.89
CA ARG A 7 -9.25 -6.80 8.58
C ARG A 7 -9.28 -5.73 9.66
N ALA A 8 -9.25 -6.10 10.94
CA ALA A 8 -9.19 -5.12 12.03
C ALA A 8 -7.92 -4.24 11.94
N VAL A 9 -6.77 -4.86 11.68
CA VAL A 9 -5.51 -4.12 11.45
C VAL A 9 -5.61 -3.20 10.23
N ALA A 10 -6.16 -3.68 9.12
CA ALA A 10 -6.35 -2.87 7.92
C ALA A 10 -7.24 -1.65 8.18
N VAL A 11 -8.36 -1.85 8.89
CA VAL A 11 -9.27 -0.77 9.28
C VAL A 11 -8.56 0.26 10.16
N ASP A 12 -7.80 -0.19 11.17
CA ASP A 12 -7.08 0.72 12.07
C ASP A 12 -5.99 1.51 11.35
N LEU A 13 -5.24 0.90 10.43
CA LEU A 13 -4.26 1.59 9.59
C LEU A 13 -4.91 2.63 8.68
N ILE A 14 -6.02 2.29 8.03
CA ILE A 14 -6.77 3.23 7.19
C ILE A 14 -7.26 4.41 8.03
N ARG A 15 -7.90 4.14 9.17
CA ARG A 15 -8.41 5.17 10.09
C ARG A 15 -7.28 6.06 10.59
N LEU A 16 -6.13 5.48 10.94
CA LEU A 16 -4.93 6.22 11.38
C LEU A 16 -4.44 7.18 10.30
N VAL A 17 -4.27 6.71 9.06
CA VAL A 17 -3.83 7.56 7.94
C VAL A 17 -4.83 8.69 7.69
N ILE A 18 -6.12 8.40 7.59
CA ILE A 18 -7.15 9.43 7.32
C ILE A 18 -7.17 10.45 8.45
N ALA A 19 -7.24 10.01 9.71
CA ALA A 19 -7.33 10.90 10.86
C ALA A 19 -6.08 11.79 10.98
N TYR A 20 -4.88 11.22 10.80
CA TYR A 20 -3.66 12.01 10.92
C TYR A 20 -3.49 12.98 9.75
N TYR A 21 -3.82 12.55 8.53
CA TYR A 21 -3.82 13.41 7.35
C TYR A 21 -4.78 14.60 7.53
N GLU A 22 -6.01 14.34 7.97
CA GLU A 22 -7.01 15.37 8.22
C GLU A 22 -6.56 16.34 9.33
N LYS A 23 -5.97 15.83 10.42
CA LYS A 23 -5.40 16.66 11.48
C LYS A 23 -4.29 17.57 10.97
N ARG A 24 -3.39 17.02 10.16
CA ARG A 24 -2.16 17.68 9.70
C ARG A 24 -2.41 18.71 8.59
N PHE A 25 -3.29 18.39 7.65
CA PHE A 25 -3.53 19.18 6.43
C PHE A 25 -4.91 19.84 6.37
N ARG A 26 -5.80 19.56 7.33
CA ARG A 26 -7.16 20.12 7.41
C ARG A 26 -8.02 19.85 6.18
N GLU A 27 -7.76 18.74 5.50
CA GLU A 27 -8.54 18.27 4.36
C GLU A 27 -8.66 16.74 4.35
N GLY A 28 -9.65 16.23 3.62
CA GLY A 28 -9.83 14.79 3.44
C GLY A 28 -8.86 14.22 2.43
N VAL A 29 -8.55 12.93 2.58
CA VAL A 29 -7.61 12.20 1.71
C VAL A 29 -8.35 11.46 0.61
N SER A 30 -7.87 11.52 -0.64
CA SER A 30 -8.48 10.76 -1.72
C SER A 30 -8.18 9.27 -1.63
N ALA A 31 -9.00 8.43 -2.27
CA ALA A 31 -8.75 6.99 -2.33
C ALA A 31 -7.36 6.65 -2.91
N ARG A 32 -6.94 7.38 -3.95
CA ARG A 32 -5.64 7.16 -4.59
C ARG A 32 -4.50 7.53 -3.66
N LYS A 33 -4.53 8.74 -3.09
CA LYS A 33 -3.51 9.21 -2.16
C LYS A 33 -3.40 8.27 -0.95
N LEU A 34 -4.53 7.88 -0.37
CA LEU A 34 -4.59 6.91 0.74
C LEU A 34 -3.96 5.57 0.37
N ALA A 35 -4.26 5.01 -0.81
CA ALA A 35 -3.64 3.77 -1.26
C ALA A 35 -2.11 3.90 -1.37
N LYS A 36 -1.60 5.02 -1.88
CA LYS A 36 -0.15 5.25 -2.01
C LYS A 36 0.52 5.42 -0.66
N LEU A 37 -0.08 6.17 0.26
CA LEU A 37 0.45 6.34 1.62
C LEU A 37 0.49 5.00 2.38
N LEU A 38 -0.54 4.16 2.23
CA LEU A 38 -0.54 2.80 2.80
C LEU A 38 0.53 1.91 2.16
N PHE A 39 0.67 1.95 0.83
CA PHE A 39 1.74 1.23 0.14
C PHE A 39 3.11 1.63 0.70
N LEU A 40 3.40 2.94 0.80
CA LEU A 40 4.65 3.43 1.36
C LEU A 40 4.84 2.92 2.80
N ALA A 41 3.83 3.05 3.67
CA ALA A 41 3.95 2.59 5.05
C ALA A 41 4.19 1.08 5.19
N ILE A 42 3.63 0.26 4.30
CA ILE A 42 3.68 -1.20 4.40
C ILE A 42 4.91 -1.79 3.70
N TYR A 43 5.35 -1.21 2.58
CA TYR A 43 6.33 -1.82 1.68
C TYR A 43 7.68 -1.12 1.64
N THR A 44 7.94 -0.12 2.48
CA THR A 44 9.22 0.61 2.43
C THR A 44 10.04 0.60 3.73
N THR A 45 11.36 0.67 3.57
CA THR A 45 12.34 1.02 4.60
C THR A 45 12.51 2.54 4.68
N ASP A 46 13.25 2.99 5.71
CA ASP A 46 13.93 4.29 5.77
C ASP A 46 13.13 5.46 5.20
N GLU A 47 12.12 5.90 5.97
CA GLU A 47 11.26 7.04 5.63
C GLU A 47 10.68 7.01 4.20
N GLY A 48 10.34 5.84 3.66
CA GLY A 48 9.68 5.72 2.37
C GLY A 48 10.60 5.48 1.17
N THR A 49 11.91 5.32 1.37
CA THR A 49 12.89 5.50 0.28
C THR A 49 13.29 4.24 -0.47
N ARG A 50 13.10 3.05 0.10
CA ARG A 50 13.47 1.77 -0.54
C ARG A 50 12.41 0.71 -0.24
N LEU A 51 12.21 -0.22 -1.17
CA LEU A 51 11.29 -1.35 -0.97
C LEU A 51 11.83 -2.40 0.00
N LEU A 52 10.92 -2.95 0.81
CA LEU A 52 11.13 -4.15 1.62
C LEU A 52 10.96 -5.41 0.78
N ASP A 53 11.66 -6.48 1.16
CA ASP A 53 11.47 -7.81 0.58
C ASP A 53 10.13 -8.45 1.00
N LEU A 54 9.60 -8.05 2.16
CA LEU A 54 8.32 -8.50 2.70
C LEU A 54 7.56 -7.33 3.31
N PRO A 55 6.21 -7.31 3.23
CA PRO A 55 5.42 -6.25 3.82
C PRO A 55 5.52 -6.26 5.34
N ARG A 56 5.50 -5.07 5.97
CA ARG A 56 5.46 -4.93 7.45
C ARG A 56 4.24 -5.60 8.06
N VAL A 57 3.15 -5.66 7.31
CA VAL A 57 1.93 -6.36 7.68
C VAL A 57 1.17 -6.78 6.43
N ARG A 58 0.55 -7.96 6.47
CA ARG A 58 -0.33 -8.42 5.39
C ARG A 58 -1.74 -7.90 5.61
N LEU A 59 -2.28 -7.28 4.57
CA LEU A 59 -3.68 -6.85 4.52
C LEU A 59 -4.55 -8.00 3.99
N PRO A 60 -5.88 -7.99 4.23
CA PRO A 60 -6.77 -9.01 3.70
C PRO A 60 -7.00 -8.88 2.18
N GLU A 61 -6.58 -7.77 1.56
CA GLU A 61 -6.48 -7.61 0.11
C GLU A 61 -5.07 -7.20 -0.28
N ASP A 62 -4.60 -7.74 -1.40
CA ASP A 62 -3.31 -7.37 -1.99
C ASP A 62 -3.40 -6.02 -2.69
N PHE A 63 -2.25 -5.34 -2.76
CA PHE A 63 -2.09 -4.25 -3.71
C PHE A 63 -2.02 -4.83 -5.12
N VAL A 64 -2.70 -4.16 -6.05
CA VAL A 64 -2.62 -4.45 -7.48
C VAL A 64 -1.91 -3.30 -8.18
N ILE A 65 -1.00 -3.62 -9.08
CA ILE A 65 -0.27 -2.62 -9.87
C ILE A 65 -1.13 -2.24 -11.07
N TYR A 66 -1.47 -0.96 -11.17
CA TYR A 66 -2.09 -0.39 -12.37
C TYR A 66 -1.16 0.64 -13.00
N ARG A 67 -1.58 1.21 -14.14
CA ARG A 67 -0.84 2.25 -14.85
C ARG A 67 -0.43 3.44 -13.97
N LYS A 68 -1.17 3.71 -12.89
CA LYS A 68 -0.93 4.79 -11.92
C LYS A 68 -0.32 4.28 -10.60
N GLY A 69 0.49 3.23 -10.69
CA GLY A 69 1.16 2.62 -9.55
C GLY A 69 0.25 1.72 -8.69
N PRO A 70 0.72 1.37 -7.48
CA PRO A 70 0.03 0.42 -6.61
C PRO A 70 -1.31 0.99 -6.15
N SER A 71 -2.30 0.12 -6.10
CA SER A 71 -3.67 0.46 -5.73
C SER A 71 -4.28 -0.65 -4.89
N ILE A 72 -5.13 -0.28 -3.96
CA ILE A 72 -5.90 -1.22 -3.14
C ILE A 72 -7.32 -0.69 -2.97
N ARG A 73 -8.29 -1.60 -2.88
CA ARG A 73 -9.70 -1.23 -2.77
C ARG A 73 -10.07 -0.83 -1.34
N ILE A 74 -9.74 0.40 -0.96
CA ILE A 74 -10.02 0.97 0.37
C ILE A 74 -11.46 0.71 0.83
N GLY A 75 -12.44 0.87 -0.06
CA GLY A 75 -13.85 0.66 0.27
C GLY A 75 -14.13 -0.77 0.74
N PHE A 76 -13.52 -1.79 0.14
CA PHE A 76 -13.70 -3.19 0.55
C PHE A 76 -13.00 -3.49 1.89
N LEU A 77 -11.81 -2.92 2.12
CA LEU A 77 -11.12 -3.03 3.42
C LEU A 77 -11.97 -2.47 4.57
N LEU A 78 -12.75 -1.43 4.30
CA LEU A 78 -13.72 -0.83 5.24
C LEU A 78 -15.09 -1.53 5.26
N GLY A 79 -15.25 -2.69 4.61
CA GLY A 79 -16.50 -3.46 4.59
C GLY A 79 -17.54 -3.07 3.56
N GLY A 80 -17.17 -2.23 2.59
CA GLY A 80 -18.07 -1.74 1.56
C GLY A 80 -18.88 -0.53 2.01
N ALA A 81 -19.69 0.02 1.09
CA ALA A 81 -20.37 1.30 1.29
C ALA A 81 -21.30 1.33 2.51
N SER A 82 -21.91 0.20 2.87
CA SER A 82 -22.83 0.05 4.01
C SER A 82 -22.11 -0.02 5.36
N GLU A 83 -20.80 -0.29 5.40
CA GLU A 83 -20.05 -0.49 6.65
C GLU A 83 -19.03 0.62 6.94
N ILE A 84 -18.64 1.43 5.95
CA ILE A 84 -17.67 2.53 6.11
C ILE A 84 -18.01 3.42 7.32
N GLY A 85 -19.28 3.79 7.48
CA GLY A 85 -19.73 4.67 8.57
C GLY A 85 -19.57 4.06 9.97
N LYS A 86 -19.57 2.73 10.09
CA LYS A 86 -19.38 2.02 11.38
C LYS A 86 -17.97 2.25 11.96
N HIS A 87 -17.02 2.64 11.11
CA HIS A 87 -15.62 2.86 11.49
C HIS A 87 -15.30 4.34 11.76
N GLY A 88 -16.31 5.20 11.85
CA GLY A 88 -16.13 6.65 12.00
C GLY A 88 -15.60 7.34 10.73
N VAL A 89 -15.49 6.60 9.62
CA VAL A 89 -15.04 7.11 8.32
C VAL A 89 -16.23 7.72 7.59
N VAL A 90 -16.05 8.91 7.04
CA VAL A 90 -17.04 9.61 6.20
C VAL A 90 -16.45 9.78 4.81
N LYS A 91 -17.22 9.41 3.79
CA LYS A 91 -16.83 9.62 2.40
C LYS A 91 -17.63 10.79 1.82
N THR A 92 -16.95 11.85 1.41
CA THR A 92 -17.54 13.01 0.76
C THR A 92 -16.92 13.18 -0.62
N GLY A 93 -17.73 12.93 -1.66
CA GLY A 93 -17.24 12.87 -3.04
C GLY A 93 -16.15 11.80 -3.21
N ARG A 94 -14.94 12.24 -3.56
CA ARG A 94 -13.76 11.37 -3.77
C ARG A 94 -12.81 11.28 -2.57
N LYS A 95 -13.13 11.97 -1.47
CA LYS A 95 -12.29 12.09 -0.27
C LYS A 95 -12.88 11.34 0.92
N TYR A 96 -12.00 10.87 1.79
CA TYR A 96 -12.32 10.26 3.08
C TYR A 96 -11.93 11.20 4.22
N TYR A 97 -12.76 11.20 5.25
CA TYR A 97 -12.65 12.00 6.48
C TYR A 97 -12.92 11.10 7.69
N ILE A 98 -12.59 11.57 8.89
CA ILE A 98 -12.85 10.90 10.16
C ILE A 98 -13.67 11.79 11.09
N LYS A 99 -14.75 11.25 11.64
CA LYS A 99 -15.46 11.88 12.77
C LYS A 99 -14.66 11.68 14.06
N GLY A 100 -14.42 12.76 14.80
CA GLY A 100 -13.69 12.69 16.07
C GLY A 100 -12.20 12.38 15.90
N VAL A 101 -11.52 13.15 15.05
CA VAL A 101 -10.11 12.94 14.65
C VAL A 101 -9.19 12.61 15.82
N ASP A 102 -9.19 13.40 16.90
CA ASP A 102 -8.29 13.19 18.04
C ASP A 102 -8.60 11.91 18.83
N GLN A 103 -9.87 11.55 18.92
CA GLN A 103 -10.29 10.31 19.56
C GLN A 103 -9.86 9.11 18.72
N VAL A 104 -10.12 9.13 17.41
CA VAL A 104 -9.74 8.04 16.50
C VAL A 104 -8.23 7.85 16.46
N LEU A 105 -7.43 8.92 16.45
CA LEU A 105 -5.97 8.80 16.51
C LEU A 105 -5.49 8.07 17.76
N LYS A 106 -6.05 8.39 18.93
CA LYS A 106 -5.72 7.73 20.19
C LYS A 106 -6.14 6.26 20.16
N GLU A 107 -7.38 5.99 19.74
CA GLU A 107 -7.95 4.65 19.65
C GLU A 107 -7.15 3.75 18.72
N THR A 108 -6.91 4.17 17.47
CA THR A 108 -6.23 3.34 16.47
C THR A 108 -4.76 3.14 16.82
N SER A 109 -4.09 4.16 17.36
CA SER A 109 -2.71 4.01 17.84
C SER A 109 -2.62 3.02 19.00
N ALA A 110 -3.52 3.11 19.99
CA ALA A 110 -3.58 2.16 21.10
C ALA A 110 -3.92 0.74 20.63
N SER A 111 -4.87 0.63 19.70
CA SER A 111 -5.30 -0.62 19.07
C SER A 111 -4.14 -1.32 18.34
N LEU A 112 -3.38 -0.58 17.52
CA LEU A 112 -2.20 -1.12 16.83
C LEU A 112 -1.08 -1.49 17.80
N LYS A 113 -0.81 -0.65 18.82
CA LYS A 113 0.16 -0.96 19.88
C LYS A 113 -0.21 -2.23 20.65
N GLY A 114 -1.48 -2.41 21.01
CA GLY A 114 -1.98 -3.62 21.66
C GLY A 114 -1.85 -4.90 20.82
N ARG A 115 -1.63 -4.77 19.50
CA ARG A 115 -1.35 -5.88 18.57
C ARG A 115 0.13 -6.04 18.24
N GLY A 116 1.03 -5.32 18.91
CA GLY A 116 2.47 -5.33 18.61
C GLY A 116 2.87 -4.54 17.36
N LEU A 117 1.97 -3.72 16.80
CA LEU A 117 2.18 -2.91 15.59
C LEU A 117 2.45 -1.43 15.92
N GLY A 118 3.02 -1.16 17.09
CA GLY A 118 3.31 0.20 17.56
C GLY A 118 4.28 0.94 16.66
N GLU A 119 5.39 0.31 16.28
CA GLU A 119 6.38 0.91 15.38
C GLU A 119 5.79 1.19 13.99
N LEU A 120 4.91 0.31 13.49
CA LEU A 120 4.20 0.55 12.24
C LEU A 120 3.26 1.74 12.35
N ALA A 121 2.55 1.89 13.47
CA ALA A 121 1.69 3.06 13.70
C ALA A 121 2.51 4.35 13.67
N ASP A 122 3.65 4.39 14.37
CA ASP A 122 4.53 5.57 14.38
C ASP A 122 5.14 5.84 12.99
N TYR A 123 5.48 4.78 12.25
CA TYR A 123 5.99 4.89 10.88
C TYR A 123 4.94 5.43 9.90
N VAL A 124 3.67 5.03 10.04
CA VAL A 124 2.55 5.58 9.26
C VAL A 124 2.47 7.09 9.44
N LEU A 125 2.62 7.60 10.66
CA LEU A 125 2.61 9.05 10.91
C LEU A 125 3.75 9.75 10.16
N LYS A 126 4.97 9.19 10.22
CA LYS A 126 6.14 9.71 9.49
C LYS A 126 5.91 9.74 7.98
N ILE A 127 5.33 8.69 7.42
CA ILE A 127 4.98 8.63 5.99
C ILE A 127 3.98 9.73 5.62
N VAL A 128 2.97 9.96 6.44
CA VAL A 128 1.98 11.02 6.19
C VAL A 128 2.62 12.40 6.31
N ASP A 129 3.49 12.64 7.29
CA ASP A 129 4.19 13.92 7.42
C ASP A 129 5.09 14.21 6.21
N LYS A 130 5.81 13.21 5.72
CA LYS A 130 6.77 13.36 4.62
C LYS A 130 6.11 13.44 3.25
N PHE A 131 5.11 12.59 2.99
CA PHE A 131 4.54 12.42 1.65
C PHE A 131 3.10 12.93 1.53
N GLY A 132 2.45 13.32 2.62
CA GLY A 132 1.06 13.75 2.61
C GLY A 132 0.82 15.02 1.79
N GLN A 133 1.77 15.95 1.76
CA GLN A 133 1.64 17.19 0.98
C GLN A 133 1.78 16.99 -0.53
N LEU A 134 2.46 15.91 -0.95
CA LEU A 134 2.63 15.62 -2.37
C LEU A 134 1.27 15.47 -3.06
N SER A 135 1.15 15.98 -4.27
CA SER A 135 -0.01 15.76 -5.12
C SER A 135 -0.16 14.28 -5.47
N GLU A 136 -1.36 13.89 -5.94
CA GLU A 136 -1.56 12.50 -6.41
C GLU A 136 -0.56 12.11 -7.51
N ARG A 137 -0.24 13.03 -8.42
CA ARG A 137 0.71 12.77 -9.52
C ARG A 137 2.14 12.58 -9.01
N GLU A 138 2.57 13.38 -8.04
CA GLU A 138 3.90 13.23 -7.43
C GLU A 138 4.02 11.91 -6.67
N LEU A 139 2.99 11.52 -5.92
CA LEU A 139 2.94 10.20 -5.27
C LEU A 139 2.91 9.05 -6.28
N GLU A 140 2.15 9.19 -7.36
CA GLU A 140 2.11 8.21 -8.46
C GLU A 140 3.51 8.04 -9.06
N SER A 141 4.18 9.13 -9.42
CA SER A 141 5.56 9.08 -9.93
C SER A 141 6.51 8.43 -8.94
N TYR A 142 6.48 8.86 -7.68
CA TYR A 142 7.36 8.36 -6.63
C TYR A 142 7.20 6.86 -6.38
N THR A 143 5.96 6.39 -6.29
CA THR A 143 5.68 4.96 -6.06
C THR A 143 6.03 4.09 -7.26
N LEU A 144 5.88 4.60 -8.49
CA LEU A 144 6.34 3.93 -9.70
C LEU A 144 7.87 3.88 -9.77
N ASP A 145 8.55 4.96 -9.38
CA ASP A 145 10.02 5.01 -9.32
C ASP A 145 10.58 3.99 -8.33
N LEU A 146 9.96 3.86 -7.14
CA LEU A 146 10.33 2.83 -6.17
C LEU A 146 10.20 1.41 -6.72
N LEU A 147 9.17 1.18 -7.53
CA LEU A 147 8.95 -0.11 -8.20
C LEU A 147 9.83 -0.28 -9.45
N GLY A 148 10.62 0.72 -9.86
CA GLY A 148 11.38 0.65 -11.11
C GLY A 148 10.51 0.70 -12.38
N LEU A 149 9.27 1.16 -12.28
CA LEU A 149 8.27 1.17 -13.35
C LEU A 149 8.17 2.54 -14.02
N ARG A 150 9.27 3.01 -14.60
CA ARG A 150 9.31 4.32 -15.28
C ARG A 150 8.75 4.27 -16.69
N ASP A 151 9.09 3.21 -17.41
CA ASP A 151 8.75 2.99 -18.82
C ASP A 151 7.30 2.48 -19.00
N GLU A 152 6.65 2.85 -20.10
CA GLU A 152 5.25 2.45 -20.36
C GLU A 152 5.12 0.96 -20.72
N VAL A 153 6.11 0.34 -21.36
CA VAL A 153 6.13 -1.10 -21.64
C VAL A 153 6.25 -1.87 -20.33
N ALA A 154 7.16 -1.46 -19.44
CA ALA A 154 7.29 -2.06 -18.11
C ALA A 154 5.97 -1.97 -17.32
N LYS A 155 5.28 -0.82 -17.35
CA LYS A 155 3.96 -0.65 -16.72
C LYS A 155 2.89 -1.55 -17.33
N ALA A 156 2.92 -1.77 -18.64
CA ALA A 156 1.97 -2.63 -19.33
C ALA A 156 2.13 -4.11 -18.95
N LEU A 157 3.38 -4.59 -18.84
CA LEU A 157 3.69 -5.98 -18.47
C LEU A 157 3.20 -6.35 -17.07
N VAL A 158 3.19 -5.39 -16.14
CA VAL A 158 2.79 -5.61 -14.74
C VAL A 158 1.36 -5.15 -14.45
N PHE A 159 0.61 -4.74 -15.48
CA PHE A 159 -0.74 -4.24 -15.31
C PHE A 159 -1.66 -5.33 -14.75
N ASN A 160 -2.41 -4.97 -13.71
CA ASN A 160 -3.32 -5.85 -12.97
C ASN A 160 -2.62 -7.03 -12.26
N MET A 161 -1.30 -6.96 -12.07
CA MET A 161 -0.54 -7.95 -11.30
C MET A 161 -0.64 -7.65 -9.79
N SER A 162 -0.69 -8.69 -8.95
CA SER A 162 -0.50 -8.53 -7.50
C SER A 162 0.90 -7.98 -7.22
N LEU A 163 1.01 -7.00 -6.34
CA LEU A 163 2.29 -6.43 -5.92
C LEU A 163 3.20 -7.50 -5.32
N GLU A 164 2.66 -8.45 -4.54
CA GLU A 164 3.48 -9.51 -3.96
C GLU A 164 4.06 -10.42 -5.04
N ALA A 165 3.25 -10.79 -6.04
CA ALA A 165 3.71 -11.57 -7.18
C ALA A 165 4.80 -10.84 -7.99
N TYR A 166 4.63 -9.53 -8.19
CA TYR A 166 5.62 -8.69 -8.84
C TYR A 166 6.96 -8.64 -8.08
N LEU A 167 6.93 -8.39 -6.78
CA LEU A 167 8.13 -8.32 -5.95
C LEU A 167 8.85 -9.67 -5.87
N GLU A 168 8.10 -10.77 -5.77
CA GLU A 168 8.67 -12.12 -5.82
C GLU A 168 9.31 -12.41 -7.19
N GLY A 169 8.67 -12.00 -8.29
CA GLY A 169 9.22 -12.08 -9.64
C GLY A 169 10.55 -11.33 -9.76
N LEU A 170 10.62 -10.09 -9.28
CA LEU A 170 11.86 -9.31 -9.24
C LEU A 170 12.98 -10.00 -8.45
N LYS A 171 12.63 -10.59 -7.29
CA LYS A 171 13.58 -11.31 -6.46
C LYS A 171 14.15 -12.54 -7.17
N ARG A 172 13.30 -13.29 -7.88
CA ARG A 172 13.72 -14.46 -8.67
C ARG A 172 14.60 -14.06 -9.85
N LEU A 173 14.22 -13.03 -10.60
CA LEU A 173 15.02 -12.50 -11.71
C LEU A 173 16.41 -12.06 -11.24
N ARG A 174 16.48 -11.35 -10.10
CA ARG A 174 17.76 -10.95 -9.50
C ARG A 174 18.62 -12.16 -9.16
N LYS A 175 18.04 -13.19 -8.54
CA LYS A 175 18.76 -14.44 -8.23
C LYS A 175 19.33 -15.12 -9.47
N VAL A 176 18.54 -15.20 -10.55
CA VAL A 176 19.00 -15.77 -11.84
C VAL A 176 20.16 -14.95 -12.39
N GLN A 177 20.04 -13.61 -12.42
CA GLN A 177 21.13 -12.73 -12.87
C GLN A 177 22.41 -12.86 -12.02
N GLU A 178 22.26 -12.97 -10.70
CA GLU A 178 23.39 -13.13 -9.76
C GLU A 178 24.04 -14.52 -9.84
N SER A 179 23.27 -15.56 -10.20
CA SER A 179 23.77 -16.93 -10.30
C SER A 179 24.67 -17.17 -11.52
N GLY A 180 24.54 -16.34 -12.56
CA GLY A 180 25.25 -16.55 -13.83
C GLY A 180 24.86 -17.84 -14.56
N GLU A 181 23.80 -18.53 -14.13
CA GLU A 181 23.28 -19.71 -14.81
C GLU A 181 22.74 -19.31 -16.19
N TYR A 182 23.30 -19.91 -17.24
CA TYR A 182 22.73 -19.85 -18.57
C TYR A 182 21.41 -20.63 -18.53
N VAL A 183 20.30 -19.92 -18.69
CA VAL A 183 18.98 -20.54 -18.84
C VAL A 183 18.75 -20.69 -20.33
N ASP A 184 18.77 -21.92 -20.83
CA ASP A 184 18.36 -22.19 -22.20
C ASP A 184 16.83 -22.10 -22.28
N GLU A 185 16.35 -20.99 -22.87
CA GLU A 185 14.92 -20.67 -22.94
C GLU A 185 14.14 -21.67 -23.82
N GLU A 186 14.81 -22.32 -24.78
CA GLU A 186 14.22 -23.39 -25.60
C GLU A 186 14.04 -24.69 -24.81
N GLU A 187 14.90 -24.95 -23.82
CA GLU A 187 14.84 -26.15 -22.98
C GLU A 187 13.81 -26.00 -21.85
N LEU A 188 13.66 -24.80 -21.28
CA LEU A 188 12.72 -24.55 -20.17
C LEU A 188 11.28 -24.33 -20.63
N TYR A 189 11.07 -23.76 -21.82
CA TYR A 189 9.75 -23.44 -22.36
C TYR A 189 9.60 -23.90 -23.81
N PRO A 190 9.66 -25.21 -24.09
CA PRO A 190 9.61 -25.75 -25.45
C PRO A 190 8.31 -25.41 -26.19
N ASP A 191 7.26 -25.04 -25.46
CA ASP A 191 5.93 -24.74 -25.99
C ASP A 191 5.83 -23.33 -26.62
N LEU A 192 6.75 -22.43 -26.30
CA LEU A 192 6.78 -21.04 -26.81
C LEU A 192 7.58 -20.89 -28.12
N PHE A 193 8.40 -21.89 -28.45
CA PHE A 193 9.33 -21.87 -29.58
C PHE A 193 9.05 -22.98 -30.62
N LYS A 194 7.89 -23.64 -30.52
CA LYS A 194 7.39 -24.61 -31.51
C LYS A 194 6.22 -24.05 -32.31
#